data_AF-A0A1G1LDC2-F1
#
_entry.id   AF-A0A1G1LDC2-F1
#
_cell.length_a   1.000
_cell.length_b   1.000
_cell.length_c   1.000
_cell.angle_alpha   90.00
_cell.angle_beta   90.00
_cell.angle_gamma   90.00
#
_symmetry.space_group_name_H-M   'P 1'
#
loop_
_entity.id
_entity.type
_entity.pdbx_description
1 polymer ?
#
loop_
_entity_poly.entity_id
_entity_poly.type
_entity_poly.pdbx_seq_one_letter_code
_entity_poly.pdbx_strand_id
1 'polypeptide(L)'
;MPKSEFDPEDPIEFIGVQLRGQSEAALRDMTLCFAEEFVREGWDEEKIFAVFRNPFYQGPYLAWKQKGDEFIRSVIGDAIRMWRPDEGRI
;
A
#
# COMPACT_ATOMS: atom_id res chain seq x y z
N MET A 1 -24.47 16.60 1.96
CA MET A 1 -23.13 17.15 2.24
C MET A 1 -22.45 17.45 0.92
N PRO A 2 -22.21 18.71 0.56
CA PRO A 2 -21.28 19.06 -0.51
C PRO A 2 -19.89 18.49 -0.18
N LYS A 3 -19.17 17.96 -1.17
CA LYS A 3 -17.90 17.21 -0.99
C LYS A 3 -16.75 18.01 -0.35
N SER A 4 -16.90 19.31 -0.14
CA SER A 4 -15.84 20.24 0.29
C SER A 4 -16.08 20.89 1.65
N GLU A 5 -17.12 20.49 2.37
CA GLU A 5 -17.41 21.03 3.70
C GLU A 5 -16.84 20.08 4.75
N PHE A 6 -15.89 20.57 5.55
CA PHE A 6 -15.37 19.84 6.72
C PHE A 6 -16.42 19.92 7.83
N ASP A 7 -16.96 18.77 8.22
CA ASP A 7 -17.84 18.64 9.37
C ASP A 7 -17.14 17.74 10.40
N PRO A 8 -16.70 18.29 11.55
CA PRO A 8 -15.98 17.51 12.56
C PRO A 8 -16.83 16.40 13.20
N GLU A 9 -18.15 16.43 13.02
CA GLU A 9 -19.08 15.42 13.52
C GLU A 9 -19.56 14.46 12.41
N ASP A 10 -18.93 14.46 11.22
CA ASP A 10 -19.32 13.57 10.12
C ASP A 10 -19.02 12.09 10.47
N PRO A 11 -20.05 11.26 10.71
CA PRO A 11 -19.84 9.86 11.07
C PRO A 11 -19.34 9.00 9.91
N ILE A 12 -19.36 9.51 8.66
CA ILE A 12 -18.87 8.81 7.46
C ILE A 12 -17.50 9.32 7.01
N GLU A 13 -16.88 10.26 7.73
CA GLU A 13 -15.49 10.64 7.46
C GLU A 13 -14.57 9.43 7.69
N PHE A 14 -13.71 9.14 6.71
CA PHE A 14 -12.78 8.03 6.82
C PHE A 14 -11.59 8.43 7.69
N ILE A 15 -11.66 8.07 8.98
CA ILE A 15 -10.58 8.27 9.94
C ILE A 15 -9.82 6.96 10.13
N GLY A 16 -8.56 6.92 9.66
CA GLY A 16 -7.67 5.79 9.90
C GLY A 16 -7.03 5.86 11.29
N VAL A 17 -7.12 4.80 12.09
CA VAL A 17 -6.46 4.68 13.40
C VAL A 17 -5.48 3.51 13.39
N GLN A 18 -4.23 3.76 13.79
CA GLN A 18 -3.24 2.69 13.96
C GLN A 18 -3.44 1.98 15.31
N LEU A 19 -3.72 0.68 15.26
CA LEU A 19 -3.74 -0.17 16.46
C LEU A 19 -2.31 -0.62 16.82
N ARG A 20 -2.03 -0.69 18.12
CA ARG A 20 -0.75 -1.19 18.63
C ARG A 20 -0.68 -2.71 18.48
N GLY A 21 0.54 -3.23 18.40
CA GLY A 21 0.77 -4.68 18.41
C GLY A 21 0.66 -5.37 17.05
N GLN A 22 0.74 -4.62 15.95
CA GLN A 22 0.90 -5.22 14.63
C GLN A 22 2.20 -6.05 14.61
N SER A 23 2.10 -7.32 14.25
CA SER A 23 3.28 -8.16 14.07
C SER A 23 3.98 -7.82 12.76
N GLU A 24 5.27 -8.13 12.66
CA GLU A 24 6.05 -7.99 11.42
C GLU A 24 5.43 -8.74 10.25
N ALA A 25 4.90 -9.94 10.51
CA ALA A 25 4.18 -10.73 9.50
C ALA A 25 2.91 -10.00 9.02
N ALA A 26 2.09 -9.48 9.93
CA ALA A 26 0.87 -8.76 9.57
C ALA A 26 1.16 -7.44 8.83
N LEU A 27 2.24 -6.74 9.19
CA LEU A 27 2.71 -5.56 8.44
C LEU A 27 3.12 -5.96 7.02
N ARG A 28 3.90 -7.04 6.87
CA ARG A 28 4.33 -7.54 5.57
C ARG A 28 3.14 -7.96 4.71
N ASP A 29 2.21 -8.73 5.25
CA ASP A 29 1.02 -9.19 4.52
C ASP A 29 0.16 -8.01 4.07
N MET A 30 -0.05 -7.01 4.93
CA MET A 30 -0.74 -5.77 4.55
C MET A 30 0.01 -5.01 3.45
N THR A 31 1.33 -4.88 3.56
CA THR A 31 2.17 -4.23 2.55
C THR A 31 2.09 -4.96 1.21
N LEU A 32 2.06 -6.29 1.24
CA LEU A 32 1.90 -7.14 0.06
C LEU A 32 0.55 -6.91 -0.60
N CYS A 33 -0.54 -6.87 0.16
CA CYS A 33 -1.87 -6.57 -0.36
C CYS A 33 -1.93 -5.21 -1.07
N PHE A 34 -1.28 -4.17 -0.52
CA PHE A 34 -1.21 -2.87 -1.18
C PHE A 34 -0.46 -2.93 -2.51
N ALA A 35 0.68 -3.62 -2.56
CA ALA A 35 1.43 -3.78 -3.80
C ALA A 35 0.67 -4.63 -4.83
N GLU A 36 0.04 -5.72 -4.39
CA GLU A 36 -0.73 -6.64 -5.23
C GLU A 36 -1.83 -5.93 -6.02
N GLU A 37 -2.57 -5.01 -5.40
CA GLU A 37 -3.66 -4.28 -6.07
C GLU A 37 -3.17 -3.60 -7.35
N PHE A 38 -2.09 -2.83 -7.25
CA PHE A 38 -1.52 -2.13 -8.40
C PHE A 38 -0.80 -3.05 -9.39
N VAL A 39 -0.21 -4.16 -8.91
CA VAL A 39 0.32 -5.20 -9.80
C VAL A 39 -0.81 -5.83 -10.61
N ARG A 40 -2.01 -6.03 -10.07
CA ARG A 40 -3.15 -6.55 -10.83
C ARG A 40 -3.68 -5.53 -11.84
N GLU A 41 -3.56 -4.24 -11.56
CA GLU A 41 -3.97 -3.15 -12.45
C GLU A 41 -3.00 -2.85 -13.61
N GLY A 42 -1.87 -3.55 -13.73
CA GLY A 42 -0.93 -3.29 -14.82
C GLY A 42 0.17 -2.26 -14.52
N TRP A 43 0.29 -1.75 -13.28
CA TRP A 43 1.32 -0.77 -12.91
C TRP A 43 2.72 -1.38 -12.87
N ASP A 44 3.74 -0.56 -13.12
CA ASP A 44 5.16 -0.93 -13.01
C ASP A 44 5.71 -0.69 -11.59
N GLU A 45 6.87 -1.28 -11.27
CA GLU A 45 7.48 -1.22 -9.93
C GLU A 45 7.66 0.22 -9.42
N GLU A 46 8.14 1.14 -10.27
CA GLU A 46 8.42 2.51 -9.84
C GLU A 46 7.14 3.30 -9.56
N LYS A 47 6.08 3.11 -10.35
CA LYS A 47 4.78 3.71 -10.05
C LYS A 47 4.20 3.17 -8.74
N ILE A 48 4.32 1.88 -8.49
CA ILE A 48 3.88 1.27 -7.23
C ILE A 48 4.69 1.83 -6.07
N PHE A 49 6.02 1.90 -6.19
CA PHE A 49 6.90 2.46 -5.16
C PHE A 49 6.56 3.93 -4.86
N ALA A 50 6.20 4.72 -5.87
CA ALA A 50 5.77 6.10 -5.68
C ALA A 50 4.50 6.23 -4.81
N VAL A 51 3.58 5.27 -4.86
CA VAL A 51 2.40 5.23 -3.98
C VAL A 51 2.82 5.14 -2.52
N PHE A 52 3.78 4.26 -2.21
CA PHE A 52 4.32 4.10 -0.85
C PHE A 52 5.07 5.35 -0.34
N ARG A 53 5.53 6.22 -1.23
CA ARG A 53 6.20 7.49 -0.88
C ARG A 53 5.26 8.69 -0.77
N ASN A 54 3.99 8.53 -1.11
CA ASN A 54 3.03 9.62 -1.15
C ASN A 54 2.12 9.61 0.12
N PRO A 55 2.17 10.66 0.97
CA PRO A 55 1.36 10.76 2.18
C PRO A 55 -0.16 10.69 1.96
N PHE A 56 -0.64 10.96 0.74
CA PHE A 56 -2.05 10.77 0.40
C PHE A 56 -2.50 9.32 0.64
N TYR A 57 -1.62 8.35 0.37
CA TYR A 57 -1.88 6.93 0.60
C TYR A 57 -1.41 6.51 1.99
N GLN A 58 -2.19 6.87 3.01
CA GLN A 58 -1.82 6.72 4.43
C GLN A 58 -1.31 5.32 4.79
N GLY A 59 -1.99 4.24 4.38
CA GLY A 59 -1.57 2.86 4.67
C GLY A 59 -0.19 2.50 4.08
N PRO A 60 -0.02 2.57 2.74
CA PRO A 60 1.28 2.40 2.09
C PRO A 60 2.38 3.30 2.66
N TYR A 61 2.08 4.59 2.86
CA TYR A 61 3.02 5.56 3.41
C TYR A 61 3.47 5.21 4.83
N LEU A 62 2.58 4.70 5.67
CA LEU A 62 2.93 4.24 7.01
C LEU A 62 3.82 2.99 7.00
N ALA A 63 3.61 2.05 6.06
CA ALA A 63 4.48 0.89 5.91
C ALA A 63 5.90 1.34 5.50
N TRP A 64 6.00 2.26 4.52
CA TRP A 64 7.27 2.84 4.10
C TRP A 64 7.96 3.59 5.24
N LYS A 65 7.24 4.44 5.98
CA LYS A 65 7.81 5.20 7.10
C LYS A 65 8.38 4.30 8.20
N GLN A 66 7.81 3.10 8.39
CA GLN A 66 8.25 2.14 9.41
C GLN A 66 9.44 1.28 8.97
N LYS A 67 9.59 0.99 7.67
CA LYS A 67 10.55 -0.02 7.18
C LYS A 67 11.53 0.46 6.11
N GLY A 68 11.26 1.57 5.46
CA GLY A 68 12.13 2.19 4.46
C GLY A 68 12.08 1.52 3.08
N ASP A 69 12.91 2.03 2.18
CA ASP A 69 12.86 1.75 0.75
C ASP A 69 13.12 0.27 0.42
N GLU A 70 14.14 -0.34 1.03
CA GLU A 70 14.57 -1.71 0.75
C GLU A 70 13.46 -2.73 1.04
N PHE A 71 12.79 -2.59 2.19
CA PHE A 71 11.67 -3.46 2.56
C PHE A 71 10.51 -3.35 1.56
N ILE A 72 10.14 -2.12 1.18
CA ILE A 72 9.02 -1.90 0.26
C ILE A 72 9.34 -2.47 -1.12
N ARG A 73 10.55 -2.23 -1.65
CA ARG A 73 10.96 -2.79 -2.94
C ARG A 73 10.98 -4.31 -2.94
N SER A 74 11.45 -4.92 -1.84
CA SER A 74 11.38 -6.38 -1.66
C SER A 74 9.95 -6.92 -1.75
N VAL A 75 9.01 -6.28 -1.05
CA VAL A 75 7.58 -6.69 -1.07
C VAL A 75 6.93 -6.46 -2.43
N ILE A 76 7.24 -5.36 -3.13
CA ILE A 76 6.75 -5.12 -4.50
C ILE A 76 7.29 -6.20 -5.45
N GLY A 77 8.58 -6.55 -5.33
CA GLY A 77 9.18 -7.64 -6.10
C GLY A 77 8.50 -8.99 -5.85
N ASP A 78 8.11 -9.28 -4.60
CA ASP A 78 7.33 -10.48 -4.27
C ASP A 78 5.95 -10.45 -4.92
N ALA A 79 5.24 -9.32 -4.87
CA ALA A 79 3.92 -9.17 -5.51
C ALA A 79 3.99 -9.38 -7.03
N ILE A 80 5.01 -8.80 -7.68
CA ILE A 80 5.24 -8.96 -9.13
C ILE A 80 5.48 -10.44 -9.46
N ARG A 81 6.36 -11.13 -8.72
CA ARG A 81 6.63 -12.56 -8.94
C ARG A 81 5.38 -13.43 -8.77
N MET A 82 4.50 -13.07 -7.85
CA MET A 82 3.28 -13.82 -7.56
C MET A 82 2.21 -13.66 -8.65
N TRP A 83 2.04 -12.44 -9.18
CA TRP A 83 0.88 -12.09 -10.02
C TRP A 83 1.21 -11.74 -11.47
N ARG A 84 2.48 -11.50 -11.78
CA ARG A 84 3.03 -11.42 -13.13
C ARG A 84 4.34 -12.22 -13.23
N PRO A 85 4.32 -13.53 -12.95
CA PRO A 85 5.47 -14.36 -13.25
C PRO A 85 5.73 -14.29 -14.77
N ASP A 86 6.97 -14.00 -15.17
CA ASP A 86 7.46 -13.84 -16.55
C ASP A 86 6.44 -14.16 -17.67
N GLU A 87 6.07 -13.15 -18.48
CA GLU A 87 5.10 -13.22 -19.58
C GLU A 87 5.52 -14.13 -20.77
N GLY A 88 6.33 -15.16 -20.53
CA GLY A 88 7.04 -15.93 -21.56
C GLY A 88 7.18 -17.44 -21.31
N ARG A 89 6.23 -18.09 -20.65
CA ARG A 89 6.14 -19.57 -20.66
C ARG A 89 4.72 -20.06 -20.94
N ILE A 90 4.45 -20.34 -22.22
CA ILE A 90 3.48 -21.34 -22.69
C ILE A 90 4.31 -22.49 -23.26
#